data_AF-A0A6J1WN64-F1
#
_entry.id   AF-A0A6J1WN64-F1
#
_cell.length_a   1.000
_cell.length_b   1.000
_cell.length_c   1.000
_cell.angle_alpha   90.00
_cell.angle_beta   90.00
_cell.angle_gamma   90.00
#
_symmetry.space_group_name_H-M   'P 1'
#
loop_
_entity.id
_entity.type
_entity.pdbx_description
1 polymer ?
#
loop_
_entity_poly.entity_id
_entity_poly.type
_entity_poly.pdbx_seq_one_letter_code
_entity_poly.pdbx_strand_id
1 'polypeptide(L)'
;MSGYYKNEEATKSDFTDDGWYKTGDIAKYDENNYLYVTDRLKELIKVKGYQVPPAELETVIRTHPKVADCAVLGVKDPATGEAPKAFFVPQPGQSLTPEELMAFVNSKVTSYKQIKQAQIVDEIPKNPGGKILKRVLKEKYC
;
A
#
# COMPACT_ATOMS: atom_id res chain seq x y z
N MET A 1 7.66 -25.29 6.12
CA MET A 1 6.94 -25.47 4.84
C MET A 1 7.95 -26.00 3.83
N SER A 2 7.65 -27.06 3.08
CA SER A 2 8.61 -27.70 2.17
C SER A 2 8.65 -27.09 0.76
N GLY A 3 7.81 -26.08 0.49
CA GLY A 3 7.65 -25.44 -0.81
C GLY A 3 6.19 -25.29 -1.21
N TYR A 4 5.96 -24.82 -2.43
CA TYR A 4 4.63 -24.68 -3.01
C TYR A 4 4.17 -26.02 -3.63
N TYR A 5 2.88 -26.35 -3.44
CA TYR A 5 2.32 -27.59 -3.98
C TYR A 5 2.38 -27.61 -5.51
N LYS A 6 3.08 -28.62 -6.06
CA LYS A 6 3.27 -28.83 -7.51
C LYS A 6 3.83 -27.60 -8.25
N ASN A 7 4.63 -26.78 -7.57
CA ASN A 7 5.25 -25.60 -8.18
C ASN A 7 6.72 -25.49 -7.76
N GLU A 8 7.58 -26.26 -8.42
CA GLU A 8 9.03 -26.27 -8.17
C GLU A 8 9.70 -24.94 -8.51
N GLU A 9 9.22 -24.25 -9.55
CA GLU A 9 9.75 -22.96 -9.98
C GLU A 9 9.56 -21.91 -8.89
N ALA A 10 8.34 -21.75 -8.38
CA ALA A 10 8.06 -20.82 -7.29
C ALA A 10 8.79 -21.23 -6.00
N THR A 11 8.96 -22.54 -5.77
CA THR A 11 9.71 -23.02 -4.61
C THR A 11 11.18 -22.61 -4.71
N LYS A 12 11.80 -22.76 -5.87
CA LYS A 12 13.19 -22.32 -6.07
C LYS A 12 13.33 -20.80 -6.02
N SER A 13 12.37 -20.04 -6.55
CA SER A 13 12.45 -18.56 -6.55
C SER A 13 12.37 -17.96 -5.14
N ASP A 14 11.57 -18.55 -4.27
CA ASP A 14 11.25 -17.98 -2.96
C ASP A 14 12.16 -18.48 -1.84
N PHE A 15 13.12 -19.35 -2.14
CA PHE A 15 14.20 -19.71 -1.21
C PHE A 15 15.52 -19.07 -1.64
N THR A 16 16.39 -18.79 -0.69
CA THR A 16 17.79 -18.42 -0.93
C THR A 16 18.65 -19.68 -1.03
N ASP A 17 19.87 -19.54 -1.57
CA ASP A 17 20.79 -20.67 -1.75
C ASP A 17 21.19 -21.32 -0.41
N ASP A 18 21.16 -20.55 0.69
CA ASP A 18 21.40 -21.00 2.06
C ASP A 18 20.13 -21.43 2.83
N GLY A 19 18.98 -21.49 2.15
CA GLY A 19 17.75 -22.12 2.64
C GLY A 19 16.74 -21.21 3.35
N TRP A 20 16.94 -19.89 3.36
CA TRP A 20 15.96 -18.95 3.91
C TRP A 20 14.78 -18.73 2.99
N TYR A 21 13.58 -18.63 3.57
CA TYR A 21 12.36 -18.33 2.83
C TYR A 21 12.13 -16.80 2.71
N LYS A 22 11.92 -16.34 1.48
CA LYS A 22 11.61 -14.95 1.13
C LYS A 22 10.12 -14.71 1.33
N THR A 23 9.73 -14.19 2.50
CA THR A 23 8.32 -13.89 2.84
C THR A 23 7.68 -12.87 1.90
N GLY A 24 8.50 -12.01 1.29
CA GLY A 24 8.07 -10.85 0.51
C GLY A 24 7.49 -9.73 1.39
N ASP A 25 7.63 -9.84 2.71
CA ASP A 25 7.35 -8.76 3.67
C ASP A 25 8.57 -7.87 3.81
N ILE A 26 8.34 -6.57 3.91
CA ILE A 26 9.35 -5.59 4.31
C ILE A 26 9.16 -5.38 5.80
N ALA A 27 10.23 -5.54 6.55
CA ALA A 27 10.21 -5.37 7.99
C ALA A 27 11.41 -4.57 8.47
N LYS A 28 11.26 -3.98 9.66
CA LYS A 28 12.34 -3.36 10.42
C LYS A 28 12.33 -3.91 11.84
N TYR A 29 13.48 -3.92 12.48
CA TYR A 29 13.60 -4.20 13.91
C TYR A 29 14.04 -2.94 14.66
N ASP A 30 13.64 -2.81 15.93
CA ASP A 30 14.14 -1.76 16.82
C ASP A 30 15.28 -2.27 17.72
N GLU A 31 15.80 -1.39 18.57
CA GLU A 31 16.90 -1.69 19.51
C GLU A 31 16.53 -2.78 20.53
N ASN A 32 15.23 -3.02 20.74
CA ASN A 32 14.71 -4.05 21.63
C ASN A 32 14.42 -5.36 20.89
N ASN A 33 14.82 -5.48 19.61
CA ASN A 33 14.58 -6.62 18.71
C ASN A 33 13.09 -6.90 18.42
N TYR A 34 12.20 -5.91 18.57
CA TYR A 34 10.84 -6.07 18.08
C TYR A 34 10.80 -5.94 16.56
N LEU A 35 10.20 -6.93 15.90
CA LEU A 35 10.03 -6.93 14.45
C LEU A 35 8.71 -6.27 14.06
N TYR A 36 8.79 -5.27 13.19
CA TYR A 36 7.64 -4.57 12.63
C TYR A 36 7.55 -4.87 11.14
N VAL A 37 6.48 -5.54 10.72
CA VAL A 37 6.15 -5.70 9.29
C VAL A 37 5.54 -4.39 8.79
N THR A 38 6.22 -3.75 7.86
CA THR A 38 5.88 -2.39 7.41
C THR A 38 5.25 -2.34 6.04
N ASP A 39 5.53 -3.28 5.13
CA ASP A 39 4.90 -3.33 3.81
C ASP A 39 5.11 -4.70 3.13
N ARG A 40 4.65 -4.84 1.89
CA ARG A 40 4.84 -6.00 1.01
C ARG A 40 5.68 -5.57 -0.19
N LEU A 41 6.77 -6.30 -0.47
CA LEU A 41 7.68 -5.99 -1.58
C LEU A 41 6.96 -5.87 -2.94
N LYS A 42 5.99 -6.75 -3.17
CA LYS A 42 5.18 -6.76 -4.41
C LYS A 42 4.14 -5.64 -4.51
N GLU A 43 3.91 -4.90 -3.42
CA GLU A 43 2.95 -3.80 -3.36
C GLU A 43 3.61 -2.42 -3.42
N LEU A 44 4.95 -2.36 -3.41
CA LEU A 44 5.68 -1.10 -3.54
C LEU A 44 5.38 -0.40 -4.86
N ILE A 45 5.07 0.89 -4.76
CA ILE A 45 4.77 1.75 -5.91
C ILE A 45 6.10 2.30 -6.44
N LYS A 46 6.32 2.19 -7.75
CA LYS A 46 7.60 2.57 -8.39
C LYS A 46 7.51 3.96 -9.01
N VAL A 47 7.86 4.97 -8.23
CA VAL A 47 7.77 6.39 -8.63
C VAL A 47 9.16 6.90 -9.03
N LYS A 48 9.44 7.12 -10.31
CA LYS A 48 10.76 7.60 -10.82
C LYS A 48 11.96 6.80 -10.27
N GLY A 49 11.81 5.48 -10.14
CA GLY A 49 12.83 4.59 -9.58
C GLY A 49 12.85 4.51 -8.04
N TYR A 50 12.13 5.38 -7.33
CA TYR A 50 11.93 5.28 -5.89
C TYR A 50 10.86 4.23 -5.56
N GLN A 51 11.08 3.50 -4.47
CA GLN A 51 10.10 2.57 -3.91
C GLN A 51 9.27 3.30 -2.85
N VAL A 52 7.97 3.43 -3.11
CA VAL A 52 7.02 4.10 -2.22
C VAL A 52 6.14 3.05 -1.54
N PRO A 53 6.26 2.88 -0.21
CA PRO A 53 5.43 1.94 0.54
C PRO A 53 3.99 2.46 0.65
N PRO A 54 2.98 1.78 0.08
CA PRO A 54 1.58 2.20 0.24
C PRO A 54 1.14 2.20 1.71
N ALA A 55 1.64 1.28 2.55
CA ALA A 55 1.24 1.20 3.95
C ALA A 55 1.67 2.43 4.77
N GLU A 56 2.80 3.07 4.39
CA GLU A 56 3.24 4.34 4.98
C GLU A 56 2.23 5.46 4.69
N LEU A 57 1.78 5.56 3.43
CA LEU A 57 0.81 6.55 3.00
C LEU A 57 -0.57 6.32 3.62
N GLU A 58 -1.02 5.06 3.68
CA GLU A 58 -2.25 4.68 4.38
C GLU A 58 -2.20 5.02 5.86
N THR A 59 -1.03 4.86 6.50
CA THR A 59 -0.84 5.24 7.90
C THR A 59 -0.98 6.75 8.08
N VAL A 60 -0.39 7.56 7.19
CA VAL A 60 -0.59 9.02 7.20
C VAL A 60 -2.07 9.37 6.99
N ILE A 61 -2.74 8.75 6.01
CA ILE A 61 -4.16 9.00 5.73
C ILE A 61 -5.05 8.67 6.94
N ARG A 62 -4.79 7.56 7.63
CA ARG A 62 -5.52 7.16 8.85
C ARG A 62 -5.38 8.15 10.01
N THR A 63 -4.39 9.03 10.00
CA THR A 63 -4.29 10.12 11.00
C THR A 63 -5.24 11.28 10.72
N HIS A 64 -5.91 11.31 9.57
CA HIS A 64 -6.88 12.35 9.26
C HIS A 64 -8.19 12.09 10.01
N PRO A 65 -8.69 13.02 10.84
CA PRO A 65 -9.83 12.76 11.73
C PRO A 65 -11.15 12.47 11.00
N LYS A 66 -11.27 12.91 9.74
CA LYS A 66 -12.44 12.66 8.89
C LYS A 66 -12.36 11.38 8.03
N VAL A 67 -11.31 10.58 8.14
CA VAL A 67 -11.19 9.32 7.36
C VAL A 67 -11.63 8.14 8.24
N ALA A 68 -12.54 7.32 7.72
CA ALA A 68 -12.97 6.07 8.33
C ALA A 68 -12.11 4.87 7.87
N ASP A 69 -11.78 4.82 6.59
CA ASP A 69 -10.99 3.74 6.00
C ASP A 69 -10.26 4.22 4.75
N CYS A 70 -9.17 3.56 4.39
CA CYS A 70 -8.40 3.92 3.19
C CYS A 70 -7.57 2.78 2.62
N ALA A 71 -7.19 2.92 1.36
CA ALA A 71 -6.19 2.11 0.69
C ALA A 71 -5.37 2.96 -0.28
N VAL A 72 -4.09 2.61 -0.46
CA VAL A 72 -3.23 3.24 -1.46
C VAL A 72 -2.67 2.18 -2.39
N LEU A 73 -2.67 2.49 -3.69
CA LEU A 73 -2.07 1.64 -4.71
C LEU A 73 -1.41 2.48 -5.82
N GLY A 74 -0.46 1.85 -6.52
CA GLY A 74 0.21 2.44 -7.66
C GLY A 74 -0.65 2.38 -8.92
N VAL A 75 -0.84 3.53 -9.56
CA VAL A 75 -1.46 3.64 -10.89
C VAL A 75 -0.44 4.11 -11.92
N LYS A 76 -0.65 3.76 -13.19
CA LYS A 76 0.24 4.20 -14.28
C LYS A 76 0.26 5.73 -14.36
N ASP A 77 1.47 6.29 -14.47
CA ASP A 77 1.69 7.73 -14.62
C ASP A 77 2.75 7.95 -15.72
N PRO A 78 2.45 8.68 -16.81
CA PRO A 78 3.39 8.88 -17.91
C PRO A 78 4.70 9.58 -17.51
N ALA A 79 4.69 10.40 -16.46
CA ALA A 79 5.85 11.19 -16.05
C ALA A 79 6.71 10.51 -14.97
N THR A 80 6.13 9.60 -14.19
CA THR A 80 6.81 8.94 -13.07
C THR A 80 6.86 7.41 -13.19
N GLY A 81 6.25 6.82 -14.23
CA GLY A 81 6.04 5.38 -14.37
C GLY A 81 4.80 4.95 -13.59
N GLU A 82 4.86 5.09 -12.26
CA GLU A 82 3.71 4.94 -11.37
C GLU A 82 3.54 6.17 -10.48
N ALA A 83 2.33 6.39 -9.98
CA ALA A 83 2.04 7.37 -8.94
C ALA A 83 1.08 6.80 -7.89
N PRO A 84 1.18 7.22 -6.62
CA PRO A 84 0.23 6.83 -5.60
C PRO A 84 -1.17 7.41 -5.86
N LYS A 85 -2.17 6.52 -5.89
CA LYS A 85 -3.59 6.86 -5.85
C LYS A 85 -4.19 6.41 -4.51
N ALA A 86 -4.85 7.34 -3.83
CA ALA A 86 -5.56 7.08 -2.58
C ALA A 86 -7.04 6.81 -2.83
N PHE A 87 -7.58 5.80 -2.14
CA PHE A 87 -9.01 5.54 -2.00
C PHE A 87 -9.36 5.73 -0.54
N PHE A 88 -10.46 6.42 -0.24
CA PHE A 88 -10.84 6.68 1.13
C PHE A 88 -12.35 6.73 1.32
N VAL A 89 -12.77 6.38 2.54
CA VAL A 89 -14.14 6.47 3.02
C VAL A 89 -14.17 7.56 4.09
N PRO A 90 -14.95 8.64 3.92
CA PRO A 90 -15.14 9.63 4.98
C PRO A 90 -15.85 9.04 6.21
N GLN A 91 -15.62 9.63 7.38
CA GLN A 91 -16.40 9.34 8.58
C GLN A 91 -17.88 9.66 8.36
N PRO A 92 -18.82 8.90 8.97
CA PRO A 92 -20.25 9.19 8.87
C PRO A 92 -20.58 10.64 9.25
N GLY A 93 -21.31 11.34 8.37
CA GLY A 93 -21.69 12.74 8.58
C GLY A 93 -20.56 13.76 8.40
N GLN A 94 -19.36 13.34 8.00
CA GLN A 94 -18.25 14.23 7.67
C GLN A 94 -18.07 14.35 6.15
N SER A 95 -17.67 15.53 5.69
CA SER A 95 -17.20 15.75 4.32
C SER A 95 -15.69 15.96 4.29
N LEU A 96 -15.04 15.28 3.36
CA LEU A 96 -13.61 15.42 3.06
C LEU A 96 -13.45 15.29 1.55
N THR A 97 -12.92 16.31 0.88
CA THR A 97 -12.70 16.26 -0.56
C THR A 97 -11.39 15.53 -0.91
N PRO A 98 -11.26 14.98 -2.12
CA PRO A 98 -10.00 14.45 -2.62
C PRO A 98 -8.83 15.44 -2.50
N GLU A 99 -9.06 16.71 -2.79
CA GLU A 99 -8.06 17.77 -2.73
C GLU A 99 -7.59 18.05 -1.30
N GLU A 100 -8.53 18.09 -0.34
CA GLU A 100 -8.21 18.23 1.09
C GLU A 100 -7.38 17.05 1.59
N LEU A 101 -7.74 15.83 1.21
CA LEU A 101 -6.96 14.64 1.57
C LEU A 101 -5.55 14.70 0.97
N MET A 102 -5.43 15.03 -0.31
CA MET A 102 -4.13 15.14 -0.98
C MET A 102 -3.27 16.21 -0.32
N ALA A 103 -3.81 17.40 -0.05
CA ALA A 103 -3.10 18.48 0.63
C ALA A 103 -2.59 18.03 2.01
N PHE A 104 -3.43 17.35 2.79
CA PHE A 104 -3.06 16.84 4.11
C PHE A 104 -1.91 15.84 4.03
N VAL A 105 -2.00 14.82 3.17
CA VAL A 105 -0.95 13.79 3.04
C VAL A 105 0.33 14.39 2.48
N ASN A 106 0.22 15.20 1.42
CA ASN A 106 1.36 15.75 0.70
C ASN A 106 2.17 16.76 1.52
N SER A 107 1.58 17.36 2.56
CA SER A 107 2.28 18.21 3.53
C SER A 107 3.19 17.43 4.51
N LYS A 108 3.02 16.09 4.60
CA LYS A 108 3.71 15.23 5.59
C LYS A 108 4.72 14.27 4.97
N VAL A 109 4.82 14.24 3.65
CA VAL A 109 5.67 13.28 2.94
C VAL A 109 6.55 13.99 1.92
N THR A 110 7.65 13.35 1.55
CA THR A 110 8.54 13.83 0.50
C THR A 110 7.86 13.83 -0.86
N SER A 111 8.32 14.68 -1.79
CA SER A 111 7.68 14.90 -3.09
C SER A 111 7.42 13.64 -3.91
N TYR A 112 8.31 12.66 -3.88
CA TYR A 112 8.15 11.40 -4.62
C TYR A 112 7.15 10.43 -3.99
N LYS A 113 6.72 10.67 -2.74
CA LYS A 113 5.67 9.88 -2.05
C LYS A 113 4.29 10.51 -2.14
N GLN A 114 4.18 11.72 -2.70
CA GLN A 114 2.93 12.47 -2.74
C GLN A 114 1.83 11.72 -3.50
N ILE A 115 0.61 11.79 -2.96
CA ILE A 115 -0.60 11.33 -3.63
C ILE A 115 -0.88 12.27 -4.79
N LYS A 116 -1.00 11.70 -6.01
CA LYS A 116 -1.36 12.46 -7.21
C LYS A 116 -2.85 12.40 -7.54
N GLN A 117 -3.54 11.37 -7.05
CA GLN A 117 -4.96 11.16 -7.28
C GLN A 117 -5.60 10.65 -5.99
N ALA A 118 -6.75 11.18 -5.63
CA ALA A 118 -7.55 10.68 -4.52
C ALA A 118 -8.99 10.47 -4.98
N GLN A 119 -9.66 9.47 -4.39
CA GLN A 119 -11.03 9.13 -4.76
C GLN A 119 -11.81 8.66 -3.53
N ILE A 120 -13.00 9.24 -3.36
CA ILE A 120 -13.99 8.78 -2.39
C ILE A 120 -14.62 7.48 -2.89
N VAL A 121 -14.74 6.49 -2.02
CA VAL A 121 -15.43 5.22 -2.29
C VAL A 121 -16.40 4.92 -1.15
N ASP A 122 -17.43 4.12 -1.44
CA ASP A 122 -18.41 3.71 -0.43
C ASP A 122 -17.80 2.79 0.63
N GLU A 123 -16.87 1.92 0.21
CA GLU A 123 -16.14 1.00 1.09
C GLU A 123 -14.77 0.63 0.52
N ILE A 124 -13.85 0.21 1.40
CA ILE A 124 -12.60 -0.43 1.01
C ILE A 124 -12.84 -1.95 0.96
N PRO A 125 -12.74 -2.59 -0.22
CA PRO A 125 -13.05 -4.01 -0.36
C PRO A 125 -12.05 -4.84 0.43
N LYS A 126 -12.54 -5.74 1.27
CA LYS A 126 -11.74 -6.60 2.14
C LYS A 126 -12.19 -8.05 2.01
N ASN A 127 -11.29 -9.00 2.21
CA ASN A 127 -11.68 -10.40 2.39
C ASN A 127 -12.26 -10.61 3.81
N PRO A 128 -12.86 -11.78 4.11
CA PRO A 128 -13.40 -12.05 5.46
C PRO A 128 -12.38 -11.93 6.60
N GLY A 129 -11.08 -12.05 6.31
CA GLY A 129 -10.00 -11.83 7.27
C GLY A 129 -9.56 -10.36 7.40
N GLY A 130 -10.30 -9.41 6.82
CA GLY A 130 -10.01 -7.97 6.88
C GLY A 130 -8.92 -7.48 5.92
N LYS A 131 -8.31 -8.36 5.11
CA LYS A 131 -7.27 -7.99 4.16
C LYS A 131 -7.86 -7.19 3.01
N ILE A 132 -7.31 -6.00 2.76
CA ILE A 132 -7.69 -5.15 1.63
C ILE A 132 -7.44 -5.88 0.29
N LEU A 133 -8.45 -5.90 -0.56
CA LEU A 133 -8.42 -6.46 -1.90
C LEU A 133 -8.11 -5.36 -2.92
N LYS A 134 -6.86 -4.87 -2.92
CA LYS A 134 -6.40 -3.78 -3.82
C LYS A 134 -6.69 -4.05 -5.32
N ARG A 135 -6.73 -5.32 -5.74
CA ARG A 135 -7.14 -5.73 -7.09
C ARG A 135 -8.55 -5.23 -7.46
N VAL A 136 -9.50 -5.30 -6.53
CA VAL A 136 -10.89 -4.88 -6.76
C VAL A 136 -10.98 -3.37 -6.96
N LEU A 137 -10.24 -2.59 -6.15
CA LEU A 137 -10.14 -1.14 -6.34
C LEU A 137 -9.50 -0.79 -7.69
N LYS A 138 -8.46 -1.52 -8.08
CA LYS A 138 -7.79 -1.33 -9.37
C LYS A 138 -8.74 -1.59 -10.53
N GLU A 139 -9.42 -2.74 -10.56
CA GLU A 139 -10.35 -3.11 -11.63
C GLU A 139 -11.53 -2.14 -11.78
N LYS A 140 -12.00 -1.55 -10.67
CA LYS A 140 -13.16 -0.66 -10.67
C LYS A 140 -12.83 0.80 -11.02
N TYR A 141 -11.60 1.25 -10.73
CA TYR A 141 -11.30 2.68 -10.70
C TYR A 141 -9.96 3.09 -11.35
N CYS A 142 -9.23 2.15 -11.97
CA CYS A 142 -7.93 2.41 -12.61
C CYS A 142 -7.86 1.76 -13.99
#